data_AF-A0AAV0YTS2-F1
#
_entry.id   AF-A0AAV0YTS2-F1
#
_cell.length_a   1.000
_cell.length_b   1.000
_cell.length_c   1.000
_cell.angle_alpha   90.00
_cell.angle_beta   90.00
_cell.angle_gamma   90.00
#
_symmetry.space_group_name_H-M   'P 1'
#
loop_
_entity.id
_entity.type
_entity.pdbx_description
1 polymer ?
#
loop_
_entity_poly.entity_id
_entity_poly.type
_entity_poly.pdbx_seq_one_letter_code
_entity_poly.pdbx_strand_id
1 'polypeptide(L)'
;MKNNQNSLMQLINLGGAEKATPKSIMRVMQVPGLTLYHLKSHLQKYRLGKSQQHLETCSDNNKVYTEIKRSDDNCGKEISLVDHNQITENMEIAHALEVQMEVERKLYEQIEVQKRLQLSIEAQGKYLQLVLKKAQETLSGFNSSPIGIKFTKDELSQLVAMINNACQVLQSQN
;
A
#
# COMPACT_ATOMS: atom_id res chain seq x y z
N MET A 1 7.44 10.69 19.36
CA MET A 1 6.49 9.86 20.15
C MET A 1 6.99 8.45 20.50
N LYS A 2 8.17 8.00 20.04
CA LYS A 2 8.68 6.63 20.30
C LYS A 2 9.32 6.44 21.69
N ASN A 3 9.64 7.52 22.41
CA ASN A 3 10.38 7.46 23.68
C ASN A 3 9.50 7.24 24.92
N ASN A 4 8.18 7.44 24.84
CA ASN A 4 7.28 7.33 26.00
C ASN A 4 6.67 5.92 26.19
N GLN A 5 6.64 5.10 25.13
CA GLN A 5 6.16 3.70 25.21
C GLN A 5 7.17 2.83 25.98
N ASN A 6 8.47 3.10 25.82
CA ASN A 6 9.55 2.34 26.46
C ASN A 6 9.56 2.53 27.99
N SER A 7 9.27 3.72 28.50
CA SER A 7 9.20 3.98 29.95
C SER A 7 8.00 3.30 30.63
N LEU A 8 6.87 3.18 29.93
CA LEU A 8 5.67 2.49 30.44
C LEU A 8 5.91 0.98 30.56
N MET A 9 6.59 0.40 29.57
CA MET A 9 7.01 -1.01 29.58
C MET A 9 7.98 -1.34 30.72
N GLN A 10 8.96 -0.47 30.98
CA GLN A 10 9.88 -0.65 32.10
C GLN A 10 9.15 -0.61 33.45
N LEU A 11 8.20 0.31 33.60
CA LEU A 11 7.42 0.43 34.83
C LEU A 11 6.53 -0.80 35.10
N ILE A 12 5.88 -1.35 34.08
CA ILE A 12 5.06 -2.55 34.21
C ILE A 12 5.91 -3.78 34.57
N ASN A 13 7.15 -3.85 34.09
CA ASN A 13 8.04 -5.00 34.33
C ASN A 13 8.62 -5.04 35.76
N LEU A 14 8.62 -3.92 36.51
CA LEU A 14 9.12 -3.84 37.89
C LEU A 14 8.16 -4.46 38.92
N GLY A 15 6.89 -4.72 38.57
CA GLY A 15 5.87 -5.29 39.48
C GLY A 15 5.03 -6.43 38.90
N GLY A 16 5.25 -6.78 37.62
CA GLY A 16 4.50 -7.82 36.90
C GLY A 16 3.28 -7.26 36.15
N ALA A 17 3.07 -7.75 34.92
CA ALA A 17 2.01 -7.33 34.00
C ALA A 17 0.59 -7.45 34.58
N GLU A 18 0.37 -8.52 35.35
CA GLU A 18 -0.93 -8.84 35.95
C GLU A 18 -1.29 -7.98 37.16
N LYS A 19 -0.28 -7.50 37.90
CA LYS A 19 -0.48 -6.71 39.12
C LYS A 19 -0.53 -5.20 38.86
N ALA A 20 0.02 -4.75 37.73
CA ALA A 20 -0.02 -3.34 37.35
C ALA A 20 -1.47 -2.91 37.05
N THR A 21 -1.94 -1.79 37.60
CA THR A 21 -3.30 -1.27 37.33
C THR A 21 -3.22 0.11 36.67
N PRO A 22 -4.22 0.51 35.84
CA PRO A 22 -4.20 1.85 35.23
C PRO A 22 -4.09 2.98 36.25
N LYS A 23 -4.74 2.83 37.42
CA LYS A 23 -4.67 3.81 38.51
C LYS A 23 -3.29 3.89 39.15
N SER A 24 -2.62 2.75 39.40
CA SER A 24 -1.29 2.74 40.01
C SER A 24 -0.24 3.32 39.05
N ILE A 25 -0.31 2.97 37.76
CA ILE A 25 0.60 3.50 36.73
C ILE A 25 0.40 5.01 36.56
N MET A 26 -0.85 5.49 36.53
CA MET A 26 -1.16 6.92 36.39
C MET A 26 -0.55 7.75 37.52
N ARG A 27 -0.61 7.23 38.76
CA ARG A 27 -0.04 7.89 39.94
C ARG A 27 1.48 7.98 39.87
N VAL A 28 2.14 6.98 39.30
CA VAL A 28 3.61 6.93 39.23
C VAL A 28 4.14 7.76 38.06
N MET A 29 3.48 7.73 36.90
CA MET A 29 3.96 8.42 35.69
C MET A 29 3.73 9.93 35.72
N GLN A 30 2.67 10.42 36.37
CA GLN A 30 2.34 11.85 36.53
C GLN A 30 2.46 12.68 35.23
N VAL A 31 2.09 12.08 34.08
CA VAL A 31 2.15 12.76 32.79
C VAL A 31 0.89 13.61 32.59
N PRO A 32 1.00 14.93 32.43
CA PRO A 32 -0.16 15.79 32.19
C PRO A 32 -0.83 15.43 30.85
N GLY A 33 -2.16 15.30 30.86
CA GLY A 33 -2.95 14.88 29.70
C GLY A 33 -3.05 13.36 29.48
N LEU A 34 -2.39 12.54 30.30
CA LEU A 34 -2.54 11.09 30.27
C LEU A 34 -3.76 10.66 31.09
N THR A 35 -4.77 10.08 30.41
CA THR A 35 -5.98 9.60 31.05
C THR A 35 -5.91 8.10 31.37
N LEU A 36 -6.78 7.64 32.27
CA LEU A 36 -6.95 6.21 32.57
C LEU A 36 -7.29 5.39 31.32
N TYR A 37 -7.93 5.99 30.31
CA TYR A 37 -8.27 5.31 29.06
C TYR A 37 -7.03 4.87 28.29
N HIS A 38 -6.05 5.78 28.14
CA HIS A 38 -4.78 5.48 27.47
C HIS A 38 -4.04 4.33 28.18
N LEU A 39 -4.05 4.33 29.51
CA LEU A 39 -3.42 3.30 30.31
C LEU A 39 -4.18 1.97 30.27
N LYS A 40 -5.52 2.00 30.27
CA LYS A 40 -6.36 0.79 30.20
C LYS A 40 -6.16 0.06 28.88
N SER A 41 -6.27 0.77 27.75
CA SER A 41 -6.06 0.21 26.41
C SER A 41 -4.63 -0.35 26.26
N HIS A 42 -3.63 0.42 26.72
CA HIS A 42 -2.24 0.01 26.59
C HIS A 42 -1.88 -1.19 27.46
N LEU A 43 -2.36 -1.23 28.71
CA LEU A 43 -2.14 -2.34 29.63
C LEU A 43 -2.85 -3.62 29.16
N GLN A 44 -4.06 -3.48 28.59
CA GLN A 44 -4.78 -4.60 27.99
C GLN A 44 -4.01 -5.18 26.80
N LYS A 45 -3.56 -4.34 25.86
CA LYS A 45 -2.73 -4.78 24.74
C LYS A 45 -1.44 -5.48 25.20
N TYR A 46 -0.79 -4.94 26.23
CA TYR A 46 0.45 -5.50 26.76
C TYR A 46 0.26 -6.89 27.40
N ARG A 47 -0.80 -7.09 28.18
CA ARG A 47 -1.09 -8.39 28.83
C ARG A 47 -1.38 -9.49 27.80
N LEU A 48 -2.17 -9.17 26.78
CA LEU A 48 -2.47 -10.09 25.68
C LEU A 48 -1.20 -10.48 24.93
N GLY A 49 -0.35 -9.50 24.58
CA GLY A 49 0.92 -9.76 23.90
C GLY A 49 1.90 -10.60 24.74
N LYS A 50 1.97 -10.38 26.06
CA LYS A 50 2.88 -11.15 26.95
C LYS A 50 2.37 -12.57 27.22
N SER A 51 1.06 -12.78 27.32
CA SER A 51 0.47 -14.12 27.51
C SER A 51 0.76 -15.05 26.33
N GLN A 52 0.79 -14.50 25.11
CA GLN A 52 1.10 -15.26 23.89
C GLN A 52 2.59 -15.67 23.83
N GLN A 53 3.48 -14.83 24.35
CA GLN A 53 4.92 -15.14 24.45
C GLN A 53 5.25 -16.15 25.57
N HIS A 54 4.46 -16.20 26.64
CA HIS A 54 4.68 -17.16 27.73
C HIS A 54 4.27 -18.60 27.36
N LEU A 55 3.40 -18.78 26.36
CA LEU A 55 3.00 -20.10 25.89
C LEU A 55 4.15 -20.84 25.19
N GLU A 56 5.16 -20.13 24.67
CA GLU A 56 6.34 -20.73 24.02
C GLU A 56 7.49 -21.07 25.00
N THR A 57 7.42 -20.70 26.28
CA THR A 57 8.53 -20.90 27.24
C THR A 57 8.25 -21.96 28.33
N CYS A 58 7.11 -22.65 28.29
CA CYS A 58 6.82 -23.76 29.21
C CYS A 58 6.69 -25.10 28.48
N SER A 59 7.70 -25.45 27.69
CA SER A 59 7.96 -26.85 27.36
C SER A 59 9.25 -27.25 28.06
N ASP A 60 9.16 -27.76 29.29
CA ASP A 60 10.01 -28.87 29.69
C ASP A 60 9.59 -29.51 31.02
N ASN A 61 9.46 -30.84 30.93
CA ASN A 61 9.57 -31.86 31.97
C ASN A 61 8.32 -32.32 32.75
N ASN A 62 7.85 -33.49 32.28
CA ASN A 62 7.54 -34.70 33.05
C ASN A 62 6.16 -34.90 33.72
N LYS A 63 5.48 -35.89 33.14
CA LYS A 63 4.88 -37.09 33.78
C LYS A 63 3.42 -37.06 34.24
N VAL A 64 2.68 -37.96 33.57
CA VAL A 64 1.79 -38.99 34.13
C VAL A 64 0.30 -38.63 34.25
N TYR A 65 -0.44 -39.32 33.37
CA TYR A 65 -1.84 -39.71 33.40
C TYR A 65 -2.51 -39.66 34.79
N THR A 66 -3.58 -38.90 34.95
CA THR A 66 -4.70 -39.32 35.80
C THR A 66 -6.01 -38.66 35.37
N GLU A 67 -6.94 -39.53 34.97
CA GLU A 67 -8.36 -39.33 34.78
C GLU A 67 -9.06 -38.89 36.07
N ILE A 68 -9.78 -37.77 36.07
CA ILE A 68 -10.86 -37.50 37.05
C ILE A 68 -12.02 -36.76 36.37
N LYS A 69 -13.16 -37.46 36.27
CA LYS A 69 -14.50 -36.93 36.00
C LYS A 69 -15.02 -36.12 37.20
N ARG A 70 -15.67 -34.96 36.98
CA ARG A 70 -16.80 -34.36 37.76
C ARG A 70 -17.52 -33.37 36.83
N SER A 71 -18.72 -33.65 36.29
CA SER A 71 -20.06 -33.62 36.89
C SER A 71 -20.53 -32.20 37.27
N ASP A 72 -21.63 -31.79 36.63
CA ASP A 72 -22.38 -30.52 36.65
C ASP A 72 -22.64 -29.90 38.03
N ASP A 73 -22.59 -28.56 38.13
CA ASP A 73 -23.81 -27.75 38.36
C ASP A 73 -23.55 -26.22 38.31
N ASN A 74 -24.20 -25.59 37.32
CA ASN A 74 -24.83 -24.25 37.28
C ASN A 74 -24.10 -22.99 37.81
N CYS A 75 -23.74 -22.07 36.90
CA CYS A 75 -24.03 -20.63 37.09
C CYS A 75 -23.87 -19.80 35.80
N GLY A 76 -25.01 -19.38 35.24
CA GLY A 76 -25.19 -17.99 34.79
C GLY A 76 -24.38 -17.47 33.60
N LYS A 77 -24.97 -17.60 32.40
CA LYS A 77 -25.23 -16.47 31.50
C LYS A 77 -24.01 -15.59 31.11
N GLU A 78 -23.16 -16.10 30.22
CA GLU A 78 -22.22 -15.25 29.47
C GLU A 78 -22.18 -15.67 27.99
N ILE A 79 -23.31 -15.42 27.31
CA ILE A 79 -23.38 -15.38 25.84
C ILE A 79 -22.81 -14.02 25.41
N SER A 80 -21.88 -14.03 24.44
CA SER A 80 -21.55 -12.96 23.46
C SER A 80 -20.34 -12.00 23.60
N LEU A 81 -19.33 -12.22 24.46
CA LEU A 81 -18.18 -11.27 24.53
C LEU A 81 -16.87 -11.74 23.89
N VAL A 82 -16.67 -13.04 23.70
CA VAL A 82 -15.42 -13.59 23.11
C VAL A 82 -15.49 -13.65 21.58
N ASP A 83 -16.70 -13.76 21.02
CA ASP A 83 -16.93 -13.96 19.58
C ASP A 83 -16.85 -12.66 18.75
N HIS A 84 -17.18 -11.51 19.37
CA HIS A 84 -17.29 -10.26 18.62
C HIS A 84 -15.94 -9.67 18.17
N ASN A 85 -14.85 -9.98 18.89
CA ASN A 85 -13.49 -9.48 18.59
C ASN A 85 -12.81 -10.26 17.45
N GLN A 86 -13.09 -11.56 17.34
CA GLN A 86 -12.49 -12.40 16.30
C GLN A 86 -13.19 -12.19 14.95
N ILE A 87 -14.51 -11.96 14.96
CA ILE A 87 -15.27 -11.60 13.76
C ILE A 87 -14.85 -10.22 13.24
N THR A 88 -14.62 -9.24 14.13
CA THR A 88 -14.18 -7.89 13.73
C THR A 88 -12.77 -7.89 13.16
N GLU A 89 -11.79 -8.55 13.79
CA GLU A 89 -10.43 -8.67 13.24
C GLU A 89 -10.39 -9.43 11.91
N ASN A 90 -11.14 -10.53 11.79
CA ASN A 90 -11.21 -11.29 10.52
C ASN A 90 -11.89 -10.47 9.41
N MET A 91 -12.88 -9.65 9.74
CA MET A 91 -13.54 -8.75 8.81
C MET A 91 -12.61 -7.62 8.34
N GLU A 92 -11.79 -7.07 9.24
CA GLU A 92 -10.76 -6.08 8.91
C GLU A 92 -9.65 -6.67 8.02
N ILE A 93 -9.21 -7.90 8.30
CA ILE A 93 -8.23 -8.63 7.47
C ILE A 93 -8.80 -8.92 6.08
N ALA A 94 -10.05 -9.40 6.00
CA ALA A 94 -10.71 -9.66 4.72
C ALA A 94 -10.83 -8.39 3.87
N HIS A 95 -11.22 -7.27 4.49
CA HIS A 95 -11.27 -5.97 3.82
C HIS A 95 -9.88 -5.49 3.38
N ALA A 96 -8.85 -5.67 4.21
CA ALA A 96 -7.47 -5.32 3.84
C ALA A 96 -6.97 -6.13 2.63
N LEU A 97 -7.31 -7.43 2.56
CA LEU A 97 -6.98 -8.28 1.40
C LEU A 97 -7.74 -7.86 0.13
N GLU A 98 -9.02 -7.51 0.25
CA GLU A 98 -9.82 -6.99 -0.87
C GLU A 98 -9.20 -5.71 -1.45
N VAL A 99 -8.84 -4.76 -0.57
CA VAL A 99 -8.15 -3.53 -0.98
C VAL A 99 -6.80 -3.84 -1.64
N GLN A 100 -6.03 -4.80 -1.13
CA GLN A 100 -4.76 -5.21 -1.71
C GLN A 100 -4.94 -5.77 -3.13
N MET A 101 -5.96 -6.61 -3.35
CA MET A 101 -6.28 -7.16 -4.67
C MET A 101 -6.71 -6.07 -5.65
N GLU A 102 -7.45 -5.05 -5.20
CA GLU A 102 -7.82 -3.89 -6.02
C GLU A 102 -6.58 -3.11 -6.48
N VAL A 103 -5.65 -2.84 -5.56
CA VAL A 103 -4.41 -2.11 -5.86
C VAL A 103 -3.56 -2.86 -6.88
N GLU A 104 -3.37 -4.17 -6.69
CA GLU A 104 -2.60 -5.00 -7.62
C GLU A 104 -3.27 -5.02 -9.00
N ARG A 105 -4.60 -5.21 -9.06
CA ARG A 105 -5.34 -5.18 -10.33
C ARG A 105 -5.16 -3.85 -11.07
N LYS A 106 -5.30 -2.73 -10.35
CA LYS A 106 -5.11 -1.38 -10.91
C LYS A 106 -3.69 -1.16 -11.42
N LEU A 107 -2.69 -1.67 -10.72
CA LEU A 107 -1.29 -1.61 -11.14
C LEU A 107 -1.07 -2.38 -12.45
N TYR A 108 -1.60 -3.61 -12.55
CA TYR A 108 -1.53 -4.40 -13.78
C TYR A 108 -2.22 -3.71 -14.96
N GLU A 109 -3.40 -3.14 -14.75
CA GLU A 109 -4.11 -2.36 -15.77
C GLU A 109 -3.24 -1.19 -16.28
N GLN A 110 -2.60 -0.44 -15.37
CA GLN A 110 -1.73 0.68 -15.75
C GLN A 110 -0.49 0.23 -16.55
N ILE A 111 0.16 -0.86 -16.15
CA ILE A 111 1.32 -1.41 -16.85
C ILE A 111 0.94 -1.81 -18.29
N GLU A 112 -0.21 -2.45 -18.47
CA GLU A 112 -0.68 -2.88 -19.79
C GLU A 112 -1.00 -1.68 -20.70
N VAL A 113 -1.62 -0.63 -20.15
CA VAL A 113 -1.85 0.63 -20.88
C VAL A 113 -0.53 1.26 -21.30
N GLN A 114 0.45 1.34 -20.39
CA GLN A 114 1.75 1.92 -20.68
C GLN A 114 2.52 1.13 -21.76
N LYS A 115 2.43 -0.21 -21.73
CA LYS A 115 3.04 -1.09 -22.73
C LYS A 115 2.44 -0.86 -24.13
N ARG A 116 1.12 -0.73 -24.23
CA ARG A 116 0.44 -0.43 -25.50
C ARG A 116 0.83 0.93 -26.05
N LEU A 117 0.91 1.94 -25.17
CA LEU A 117 1.36 3.28 -25.56
C LEU A 117 2.79 3.24 -26.11
N GLN A 118 3.70 2.55 -25.43
CA GLN A 118 5.09 2.39 -25.88
C GLN A 118 5.18 1.75 -27.28
N LEU A 119 4.42 0.68 -27.51
CA LEU A 119 4.37 0.02 -28.83
C LEU A 119 3.84 0.96 -29.92
N SER A 120 2.84 1.78 -29.61
CA SER A 120 2.30 2.77 -30.56
C SER A 120 3.33 3.84 -30.91
N ILE A 121 4.03 4.37 -29.91
CA ILE A 121 5.12 5.35 -30.11
C ILE A 121 6.25 4.75 -30.96
N GLU A 122 6.64 3.50 -30.69
CA GLU A 122 7.68 2.83 -31.48
C GLU A 122 7.27 2.62 -32.94
N ALA A 123 6.03 2.20 -33.19
CA ALA A 123 5.51 2.04 -34.54
C ALA A 123 5.47 3.37 -35.30
N GLN A 124 5.02 4.45 -34.66
CA GLN A 124 5.04 5.79 -35.22
C GLN A 124 6.47 6.28 -35.51
N GLY A 125 7.42 6.03 -34.60
CA GLY A 125 8.83 6.36 -34.78
C GLY A 125 9.45 5.64 -35.98
N LYS A 126 9.17 4.34 -36.15
CA LYS A 126 9.61 3.55 -37.33
C LYS A 126 9.00 4.07 -38.63
N TYR A 127 7.71 4.41 -38.61
CA TYR A 127 7.04 5.00 -39.77
C TYR A 127 7.69 6.33 -40.18
N LEU A 128 7.94 7.22 -39.22
CA LEU A 128 8.59 8.50 -39.51
C LEU A 128 10.00 8.31 -40.09
N GLN A 129 10.79 7.39 -39.54
CA GLN A 129 12.11 7.04 -40.09
C GLN A 129 12.01 6.54 -41.54
N LEU A 130 11.02 5.69 -41.85
CA LEU A 130 10.79 5.20 -43.20
C LEU A 130 10.43 6.33 -44.16
N VAL A 131 9.53 7.23 -43.76
CA VAL A 131 9.13 8.40 -44.57
C VAL A 131 10.31 9.33 -44.80
N LEU A 132 11.11 9.63 -43.77
CA LEU A 132 12.31 10.46 -43.91
C LEU A 132 13.33 9.84 -44.85
N LYS A 133 13.58 8.53 -44.73
CA LYS A 133 14.48 7.80 -45.63
C LYS A 133 13.98 7.85 -47.08
N LYS A 134 12.69 7.61 -47.31
CA LYS A 134 12.05 7.70 -48.63
C LYS A 134 12.18 9.09 -49.24
N ALA A 135 11.96 10.14 -48.44
CA ALA A 135 12.12 11.53 -48.86
C ALA A 135 13.58 11.81 -49.25
N GLN A 136 14.55 11.37 -48.45
CA GLN A 136 15.97 11.51 -48.74
C GLN A 136 16.38 10.78 -50.03
N GLU A 137 15.92 9.55 -50.25
CA GLU A 137 16.15 8.81 -51.49
C GLU A 137 15.57 9.55 -52.70
N THR A 138 14.37 10.10 -52.55
CA THR A 138 13.70 10.89 -53.58
C THR A 138 14.49 12.18 -53.88
N LEU A 139 14.90 12.94 -52.86
CA LEU A 139 15.78 14.12 -53.01
C LEU A 139 17.13 13.76 -53.64
N SER A 140 17.72 12.62 -53.25
CA SER A 140 18.98 12.13 -53.83
C SER A 140 18.82 11.79 -55.31
N GLY A 141 17.65 11.32 -55.75
CA GLY A 141 17.30 11.15 -57.17
C GLY A 141 17.13 12.48 -57.91
N PHE A 142 16.62 13.52 -57.24
CA PHE A 142 16.41 14.86 -57.80
C PHE A 142 17.65 15.77 -57.80
N ASN A 143 18.72 15.42 -57.10
CA ASN A 143 20.00 16.16 -57.12
C ASN A 143 20.70 16.14 -58.50
N SER A 144 20.08 15.57 -59.53
CA SER A 144 20.46 15.70 -60.94
C SER A 144 19.76 16.85 -61.69
N SER A 145 18.75 17.53 -61.12
CA SER A 145 18.04 18.63 -61.79
C SER A 145 17.62 19.79 -60.84
N PRO A 146 18.10 21.03 -61.04
CA PRO A 146 17.92 22.17 -60.12
C PRO A 146 16.47 22.68 -59.93
N ILE A 147 15.52 22.26 -60.76
CA ILE A 147 14.16 22.82 -60.79
C ILE A 147 13.25 22.22 -59.69
N GLY A 148 13.47 20.97 -59.28
CA GLY A 148 12.62 20.26 -58.32
C GLY A 148 12.83 20.65 -56.84
N ILE A 149 14.00 21.23 -56.51
CA ILE A 149 14.36 21.59 -55.13
C ILE A 149 13.55 22.79 -54.63
N LYS A 150 13.18 23.73 -55.51
CA LYS A 150 12.37 24.90 -55.12
C LYS A 150 10.94 24.50 -54.80
N PHE A 151 10.35 23.65 -55.64
CA PHE A 151 8.97 23.19 -55.48
C PHE A 151 8.78 22.38 -54.19
N THR A 152 9.70 21.45 -53.90
CA THR A 152 9.63 20.62 -52.69
C THR A 152 9.90 21.42 -51.41
N LYS A 153 10.70 22.49 -51.47
CA LYS A 153 10.92 23.41 -50.34
C LYS A 153 9.68 24.25 -50.01
N ASP A 154 8.94 24.66 -51.05
CA ASP A 154 7.71 25.44 -50.88
C ASP A 154 6.58 24.56 -50.31
N GLU A 155 6.44 23.32 -50.78
CA GLU A 155 5.49 22.33 -50.22
C GLU A 155 5.82 21.98 -48.75
N LEU A 156 7.09 21.77 -48.42
CA LEU A 156 7.51 21.54 -47.03
C LEU A 156 7.23 22.75 -46.13
N SER A 157 7.47 23.96 -46.62
CA SER A 157 7.15 25.18 -45.87
C SER A 157 5.66 25.33 -45.63
N GLN A 158 4.83 24.94 -46.60
CA GLN A 158 3.38 24.97 -46.47
C GLN A 158 2.86 23.92 -45.49
N LEU A 159 3.43 22.71 -45.50
CA LEU A 159 3.09 21.65 -44.55
C LEU A 159 3.46 22.04 -43.11
N VAL A 160 4.65 22.63 -42.91
CA VAL A 160 5.09 23.14 -41.60
C VAL A 160 4.16 24.23 -41.10
N ALA A 161 3.72 25.15 -41.95
CA ALA A 161 2.76 26.19 -41.58
C ALA A 161 1.40 25.60 -41.16
N MET A 162 0.88 24.61 -41.89
CA MET A 162 -0.38 23.94 -41.54
C MET A 162 -0.29 23.22 -40.19
N ILE A 163 0.81 22.53 -39.91
CA ILE A 163 1.02 21.82 -38.63
C ILE A 163 1.08 22.82 -37.47
N ASN A 164 1.85 23.91 -37.63
CA ASN A 164 1.94 24.94 -36.59
C ASN A 164 0.58 25.58 -36.28
N ASN A 165 -0.24 25.83 -37.29
CA ASN A 165 -1.59 26.36 -37.10
C ASN A 165 -2.52 25.35 -36.41
N ALA A 166 -2.47 24.07 -36.81
CA ALA A 166 -3.26 23.02 -36.17
C ALA A 166 -2.88 22.84 -34.68
N CYS A 167 -1.58 22.94 -34.36
CA CYS A 167 -1.09 22.89 -32.98
C CYS A 167 -1.58 24.09 -32.14
N GLN A 168 -1.64 25.30 -32.71
CA GLN A 168 -2.17 26.48 -32.00
C GLN A 168 -3.68 26.36 -31.71
N VAL A 169 -4.45 25.79 -32.64
CA VAL A 169 -5.89 25.56 -32.45
C VAL A 169 -6.17 24.59 -31.30
N LEU A 170 -5.35 23.54 -31.15
CA LEU A 170 -5.47 22.59 -30.04
C LEU A 170 -5.07 23.18 -28.68
N GLN A 171 -4.18 24.17 -28.65
CA GLN A 171 -3.77 24.87 -27.43
C GLN A 171 -4.78 25.92 -26.96
N SER A 172 -5.66 26.39 -27.85
CA SER A 172 -6.64 27.46 -27.57
C SER A 172 -7.99 26.95 -27.03
N GLN A 173 -8.14 25.63 -26.82
CA GLN A 173 -9.38 24.97 -26.37
C GLN A 173 -9.30 24.38 -24.95
N ASN A 174 -8.22 24.65 -24.21
CA ASN A 174 -8.11 24.42 -22.76
C ASN A 174 -8.03 25.75 -22.01
#